data_AF-L9X238-F1
#
_entry.id   AF-L9X238-F1
#
_cell.length_a   1.000
_cell.length_b   1.000
_cell.length_c   1.000
_cell.angle_alpha   90.00
_cell.angle_beta   90.00
_cell.angle_gamma   90.00
#
_symmetry.space_group_name_H-M   'P 1'
#
loop_
_entity.id
_entity.type
_entity.pdbx_description
1 polymer ?
#
loop_
_entity_poly.entity_id
_entity_poly.type
_entity_poly.pdbx_seq_one_letter_code
_entity_poly.pdbx_strand_id
1 'polypeptide(L)'
;MAFLSGNISNLRLPSSAAAQEAADVEIGTPEGDIISTLGIAGSIFVNISILTVGVIGLVSVFQALPGLWQNALESYLVPAIFGAIFAQFGRDFPKVAAIALALAFVSNLLYEFGYFALLPGDPIYVVIIVAVFGTMFISKWMWERGMIRTTDSS
;
A
#
# COMPACT_ATOMS: atom_id res chain seq x y z
N MET A 1 9.16 6.51 -3.86
CA MET A 1 10.12 5.85 -2.94
C MET A 1 9.55 5.52 -1.58
N ALA A 2 8.67 6.36 -1.01
CA ALA A 2 8.27 6.18 0.38
C ALA A 2 7.25 5.07 0.66
N PHE A 3 6.35 4.80 -0.28
CA PHE A 3 5.29 3.79 -0.12
C PHE A 3 5.77 2.34 -0.19
N LEU A 4 6.86 2.05 -0.93
CA LEU A 4 7.37 0.68 -1.08
C LEU A 4 8.32 0.27 0.05
N SER A 5 8.94 1.23 0.73
CA SER A 5 9.97 0.98 1.75
C SER A 5 9.44 1.30 3.18
N GLY A 6 8.14 1.12 3.41
CA GLY A 6 7.53 1.15 4.75
C GLY A 6 6.51 2.27 4.98
N ASN A 7 5.89 2.25 6.16
CA ASN A 7 4.85 3.20 6.55
C ASN A 7 5.45 4.61 6.76
N ILE A 8 5.00 5.56 5.95
CA ILE A 8 5.49 6.95 5.98
C ILE A 8 5.20 7.61 7.33
N SER A 9 3.97 7.46 7.81
CA SER A 9 3.53 8.05 9.07
C SER A 9 4.29 7.49 10.27
N ASN A 10 4.59 6.20 10.25
CA ASN A 10 5.18 5.53 11.42
C ASN A 10 6.71 5.50 11.43
N LEU A 11 7.38 5.59 10.28
CA LEU A 11 8.82 5.37 10.21
C LEU A 11 9.58 6.56 9.60
N ARG A 12 8.98 7.26 8.65
CA ARG A 12 9.68 8.30 7.88
C ARG A 12 9.42 9.70 8.43
N LEU A 13 8.19 9.98 8.87
CA LEU A 13 7.87 11.22 9.59
C LEU A 13 8.72 11.40 10.85
N PRO A 14 8.81 10.43 11.78
CA PRO A 14 9.67 10.59 12.95
C PRO A 14 11.16 10.66 12.58
N SER A 15 11.62 9.94 11.56
CA SER A 15 13.01 10.03 11.09
C SER A 15 13.34 11.39 10.48
N SER A 16 12.39 12.02 9.79
CA SER A 16 12.53 13.38 9.27
C SER A 16 12.52 14.40 10.40
N ALA A 17 11.61 14.26 11.36
CA ALA A 17 11.54 15.13 12.54
C ALA A 17 12.84 15.07 13.35
N ALA A 18 13.37 13.86 13.60
CA ALA A 18 14.64 13.68 14.29
C ALA A 18 15.84 14.26 13.51
N ALA A 19 15.82 14.21 12.18
CA ALA A 19 16.86 14.82 11.35
C ALA A 19 16.81 16.35 11.42
N GLN A 20 15.61 16.94 11.42
CA GLN A 20 15.42 18.38 11.57
C GLN A 20 15.81 18.87 12.97
N GLU A 21 15.45 18.13 14.02
CA GLU A 21 15.87 18.40 15.40
C GLU A 21 17.39 18.30 15.57
N ALA A 22 18.03 17.27 15.00
CA ALA A 22 19.49 17.13 15.05
C ALA A 22 20.26 18.23 14.29
N ALA A 23 19.62 18.86 13.31
CA ALA A 23 20.17 19.98 12.55
C ALA A 23 19.78 21.35 13.11
N ASP A 24 18.99 21.39 14.19
CA ASP A 24 18.46 22.61 14.83
C ASP A 24 17.72 23.53 13.82
N VAL A 25 16.98 22.92 12.88
CA VAL A 25 16.22 23.64 11.84
C VAL A 25 14.72 23.61 12.15
N GLU A 26 14.05 24.73 11.89
CA GLU A 26 12.61 24.86 12.14
C GLU A 26 11.80 24.20 11.01
N ILE A 27 10.75 23.48 11.39
CA ILE A 27 9.93 22.69 10.48
C ILE A 27 9.17 23.62 9.52
N GLY A 28 9.25 23.33 8.21
CA GLY A 28 8.60 24.13 7.17
C GLY A 28 9.41 25.33 6.69
N THR A 29 10.67 25.46 7.12
CA THR A 29 11.63 26.36 6.48
C THR A 29 12.24 25.71 5.22
N PRO A 30 12.75 26.49 4.26
CA PRO A 30 13.46 25.94 3.10
C PRO A 30 14.63 25.03 3.49
N GLU A 31 15.35 25.38 4.56
CA GLU A 31 16.42 24.56 5.12
C GLU A 31 15.87 23.26 5.74
N GLY A 32 14.77 23.36 6.49
CA GLY A 32 14.07 22.21 7.09
C GLY A 32 13.57 21.19 6.05
N ASP A 33 13.07 21.64 4.90
CA ASP A 33 12.63 20.77 3.81
C ASP A 33 13.79 19.98 3.17
N ILE A 34 14.95 20.62 3.03
CA ILE A 34 16.16 19.97 2.51
C ILE A 34 16.63 18.88 3.50
N ILE A 35 16.71 19.21 4.79
CA ILE A 35 17.11 18.27 5.84
C ILE A 35 16.10 17.13 5.99
N SER A 36 14.80 17.44 5.93
CA SER A 36 13.70 16.45 5.91
C SER A 36 13.88 15.44 4.77
N THR A 37 14.19 15.94 3.57
CA THR A 37 14.42 15.08 2.40
C THR A 37 15.63 14.17 2.58
N LEU A 38 16.74 14.70 3.12
CA LEU A 38 17.93 13.93 3.45
C LEU A 38 17.67 12.87 4.54
N GLY A 39 16.90 13.22 5.58
CA GLY A 39 16.50 12.28 6.63
C GLY A 39 15.65 11.13 6.10
N ILE A 40 14.67 11.44 5.23
CA ILE A 40 13.86 10.41 4.56
C ILE A 40 14.73 9.54 3.63
N ALA A 41 15.68 10.14 2.91
CA ALA A 41 16.61 9.41 2.05
C ALA A 41 17.48 8.44 2.86
N GLY A 42 18.09 8.90 3.96
CA GLY A 42 18.88 8.07 4.87
C GLY A 42 18.07 6.91 5.45
N SER A 43 16.83 7.19 5.88
CA SER A 43 15.90 6.17 6.37
C SER A 43 15.63 5.05 5.34
N ILE A 44 15.44 5.42 4.06
CA ILE A 44 15.27 4.44 2.97
C ILE A 44 16.50 3.56 2.82
N PHE A 45 17.70 4.16 2.78
CA PHE A 45 18.94 3.41 2.58
C PHE A 45 19.17 2.39 3.68
N VAL A 46 18.97 2.79 4.94
CA VAL A 46 19.10 1.88 6.09
C VAL A 46 18.04 0.78 6.03
N ASN A 47 16.78 1.14 5.76
CA ASN A 47 15.68 0.17 5.67
C ASN A 47 15.92 -0.88 4.58
N ILE A 48 16.27 -0.44 3.36
CA ILE A 48 16.54 -1.36 2.24
C ILE A 48 17.75 -2.25 2.54
N SER A 49 18.82 -1.70 3.13
CA SER A 49 20.03 -2.48 3.44
C SER A 49 19.73 -3.60 4.45
N ILE A 50 19.02 -3.27 5.54
CA ILE A 50 18.64 -4.25 6.55
C ILE A 50 17.67 -5.29 5.97
N LEU A 51 16.67 -4.85 5.21
CA LEU A 51 15.72 -5.75 4.55
C LEU A 51 16.42 -6.69 3.58
N THR A 52 17.40 -6.21 2.82
CA THR A 52 18.16 -7.04 1.87
C THR A 52 18.91 -8.16 2.60
N VAL A 53 19.62 -7.85 3.68
CA VAL A 53 20.29 -8.87 4.51
C VAL A 53 19.27 -9.83 5.12
N GLY A 54 18.15 -9.30 5.62
CA GLY A 54 17.06 -10.09 6.18
C GLY A 54 16.47 -11.07 5.17
N VAL A 55 16.24 -10.65 3.92
CA VAL A 55 15.69 -11.51 2.86
C VAL A 55 16.68 -12.61 2.48
N ILE A 56 17.98 -12.31 2.37
CA ILE A 56 19.00 -13.31 2.07
C ILE A 56 19.02 -14.41 3.16
N GLY A 57 18.94 -14.01 4.44
CA GLY A 57 18.83 -14.96 5.55
C GLY A 57 17.47 -15.69 5.59
N LEU A 58 16.39 -15.02 5.23
CA LEU A 58 15.04 -15.60 5.23
C LEU A 58 14.88 -16.70 4.18
N VAL A 59 15.53 -16.58 3.02
CA VAL A 59 15.43 -17.58 1.93
C VAL A 59 15.98 -18.94 2.39
N SER A 60 17.09 -18.97 3.12
CA SER A 60 17.68 -20.22 3.62
C SER A 60 16.80 -20.86 4.70
N VAL A 61 16.19 -20.05 5.57
CA VAL A 61 15.22 -20.52 6.56
C VAL A 61 13.95 -21.04 5.85
N PHE A 62 13.47 -20.32 4.84
CA PHE A 62 12.29 -20.67 4.04
C PHE A 62 12.43 -22.07 3.42
N GLN A 63 13.59 -22.37 2.83
CA GLN A 63 13.87 -23.67 2.23
C GLN A 63 14.00 -24.81 3.26
N ALA A 64 14.35 -24.50 4.51
CA ALA A 64 14.44 -25.47 5.59
C ALA A 64 13.08 -25.82 6.23
N LEU A 65 12.01 -25.08 5.92
CA LEU A 65 10.68 -25.36 6.45
C LEU A 65 10.06 -26.63 5.84
N PRO A 66 9.23 -27.39 6.58
CA PRO A 66 8.44 -28.47 6.01
C PRO A 66 7.50 -27.98 4.90
N GLY A 67 7.25 -28.83 3.89
CA GLY A 67 6.47 -28.46 2.70
C GLY A 67 5.06 -27.93 3.00
N LEU A 68 4.43 -28.31 4.12
CA LEU A 68 3.14 -27.74 4.53
C LEU A 68 3.21 -26.21 4.74
N TRP A 69 4.27 -25.73 5.38
CA TRP A 69 4.44 -24.32 5.70
C TRP A 69 4.89 -23.50 4.48
N GLN A 70 5.72 -24.09 3.61
CA GLN A 70 6.13 -23.46 2.36
C GLN A 70 4.92 -23.21 1.45
N ASN A 71 4.08 -24.23 1.23
CA ASN A 71 2.86 -24.10 0.43
C ASN A 71 1.88 -23.07 1.00
N ALA A 72 1.73 -23.03 2.33
CA ALA A 72 0.88 -22.05 2.99
C ALA A 72 1.40 -20.62 2.79
N LEU A 73 2.71 -20.41 2.95
CA LEU A 73 3.32 -19.10 2.71
C LEU A 73 3.21 -18.71 1.23
N GLU A 74 3.51 -19.59 0.27
CA GLU A 74 3.39 -19.26 -1.15
C GLU A 74 1.96 -18.89 -1.57
N SER A 75 0.96 -19.62 -1.07
CA SER A 75 -0.43 -19.44 -1.47
C SER A 75 -1.11 -18.26 -0.76
N TYR A 76 -0.76 -18.00 0.51
CA TYR A 76 -1.47 -17.02 1.34
C TYR A 76 -0.69 -15.74 1.63
N LEU A 77 0.63 -15.71 1.42
CA LEU A 77 1.44 -14.51 1.69
C LEU A 77 0.99 -13.32 0.83
N VAL A 78 0.79 -13.54 -0.48
CA VAL A 78 0.38 -12.48 -1.40
C VAL A 78 -1.01 -11.94 -1.03
N PRO A 79 -2.07 -12.77 -0.90
CA PRO A 79 -3.37 -12.32 -0.42
C PRO A 79 -3.33 -11.64 0.96
N ALA A 80 -2.52 -12.14 1.90
CA ALA A 80 -2.42 -11.57 3.25
C ALA A 80 -1.80 -10.17 3.24
N ILE A 81 -0.75 -9.94 2.44
CA ILE A 81 -0.11 -8.62 2.32
C ILE A 81 -1.10 -7.62 1.70
N PHE A 82 -1.74 -7.98 0.58
CA PHE A 82 -2.72 -7.10 -0.06
C PHE A 82 -3.95 -6.88 0.81
N GLY A 83 -4.40 -7.90 1.55
CA GLY A 83 -5.47 -7.78 2.53
C GLY A 83 -5.12 -6.85 3.69
N ALA A 84 -3.89 -6.92 4.20
CA ALA A 84 -3.40 -6.01 5.24
C ALA A 84 -3.30 -4.56 4.74
N ILE A 85 -2.82 -4.35 3.52
CA ILE A 85 -2.80 -3.02 2.88
C ILE A 85 -4.22 -2.48 2.71
N PHE A 86 -5.14 -3.30 2.21
CA PHE A 86 -6.55 -2.94 2.09
C PHE A 86 -7.17 -2.59 3.45
N ALA A 87 -6.88 -3.36 4.50
CA ALA A 87 -7.34 -3.06 5.86
C ALA A 87 -6.74 -1.77 6.43
N GLN A 88 -5.48 -1.47 6.10
CA GLN A 88 -4.83 -0.21 6.49
C GLN A 88 -5.54 0.98 5.85
N PHE A 89 -5.74 0.97 4.53
CA PHE A 89 -6.50 2.03 3.85
C PHE A 89 -7.98 2.05 4.23
N GLY A 90 -8.56 0.89 4.56
CA GLY A 90 -9.95 0.77 5.00
C GLY A 90 -10.18 1.30 6.42
N ARG A 91 -9.16 1.28 7.29
CA ARG A 91 -9.22 1.98 8.57
C ARG A 91 -9.35 3.49 8.36
N ASP A 92 -8.55 4.04 7.45
CA ASP A 92 -8.52 5.48 7.21
C ASP A 92 -9.74 5.95 6.39
N PHE A 93 -10.20 5.12 5.44
CA PHE A 93 -11.33 5.41 4.54
C PHE A 93 -12.34 4.25 4.45
N PRO A 94 -13.11 3.96 5.52
CA PRO A 94 -13.97 2.78 5.60
C PRO A 94 -15.09 2.76 4.55
N LYS A 95 -15.65 3.94 4.21
CA LYS A 95 -16.69 4.04 3.18
C LYS A 95 -16.17 3.72 1.78
N VAL A 96 -14.95 4.18 1.47
CA VAL A 96 -14.30 3.92 0.17
C VAL A 96 -13.91 2.45 0.07
N ALA A 97 -13.35 1.89 1.14
CA ALA A 97 -13.00 0.48 1.19
C ALA A 97 -14.21 -0.43 1.00
N ALA A 98 -15.35 -0.15 1.65
CA ALA A 98 -16.58 -0.92 1.46
C ALA A 98 -17.07 -0.90 0.00
N ILE A 99 -17.03 0.26 -0.66
CA ILE A 99 -17.41 0.41 -2.07
C ILE A 99 -16.40 -0.28 -2.98
N ALA A 100 -15.10 -0.17 -2.70
CA ALA A 100 -14.06 -0.85 -3.46
C ALA A 100 -14.20 -2.37 -3.39
N LEU A 101 -14.50 -2.91 -2.21
CA LEU A 101 -14.74 -4.34 -2.03
C LEU A 101 -16.01 -4.78 -2.76
N ALA A 102 -17.10 -4.01 -2.66
CA ALA A 102 -18.34 -4.30 -3.37
C ALA A 102 -18.13 -4.27 -4.89
N LEU A 103 -17.41 -3.26 -5.41
CA LEU A 103 -17.12 -3.15 -6.84
C LEU A 103 -16.22 -4.29 -7.32
N ALA A 104 -15.18 -4.64 -6.56
CA ALA A 104 -14.29 -5.75 -6.89
C ALA A 104 -15.04 -7.08 -6.88
N PHE A 105 -15.91 -7.32 -5.89
CA PHE A 105 -16.73 -8.52 -5.78
C PHE A 105 -17.72 -8.64 -6.95
N VAL A 106 -18.45 -7.56 -7.26
CA VAL A 106 -19.38 -7.52 -8.40
C VAL A 106 -18.64 -7.73 -9.72
N SER A 107 -17.46 -7.13 -9.90
CA SER A 107 -16.66 -7.29 -11.11
C SER A 107 -16.12 -8.71 -11.28
N ASN A 108 -15.74 -9.37 -10.18
CA ASN A 108 -15.35 -10.79 -10.18
C ASN A 108 -16.54 -11.69 -10.51
N LEU A 109 -17.70 -11.41 -9.94
CA LEU A 109 -18.92 -12.17 -10.19
C LEU A 109 -19.37 -12.06 -11.66
N LEU A 110 -19.31 -10.86 -12.25
CA LEU A 110 -19.59 -10.65 -13.68
C LEU A 110 -18.61 -11.37 -14.60
N TYR A 111 -17.34 -11.49 -14.18
CA TYR A 111 -16.34 -12.30 -14.88
C TYR A 111 -16.72 -13.78 -14.87
N GLU A 112 -17.10 -14.32 -13.71
CA GLU A 112 -17.47 -15.72 -13.56
C GLU A 112 -18.79 -16.07 -14.28
N PHE A 113 -19.74 -15.14 -14.36
CA PHE A 113 -20.97 -15.28 -15.16
C PHE A 113 -20.76 -15.16 -16.69
N GLY A 114 -19.53 -14.95 -17.16
CA GLY A 114 -19.21 -14.98 -18.59
C GLY A 114 -19.61 -13.73 -19.37
N TYR A 115 -19.97 -12.63 -18.71
CA TYR A 115 -20.35 -11.37 -19.37
C TYR A 115 -19.20 -10.74 -20.19
N PHE A 116 -17.95 -11.09 -19.88
CA PHE A 116 -16.76 -10.63 -20.60
C PHE A 116 -16.25 -11.61 -21.68
N ALA A 117 -17.00 -12.68 -21.98
CA ALA A 117 -16.62 -13.71 -22.96
C ALA A 117 -16.60 -13.21 -24.43
N LEU A 118 -17.00 -11.96 -24.70
CA LEU A 118 -17.00 -11.35 -26.03
C LEU A 118 -15.65 -10.72 -26.42
N LEU A 119 -14.71 -10.58 -25.47
CA LEU A 119 -13.41 -9.93 -25.69
C LEU A 119 -12.30 -10.95 -25.94
N PRO A 120 -11.36 -10.71 -26.88
CA PRO A 120 -10.22 -11.59 -27.10
C PRO A 120 -9.20 -11.50 -25.95
N GLY A 121 -8.79 -12.64 -25.40
CA GLY A 121 -7.80 -12.78 -24.31
C GLY A 121 -8.42 -13.15 -22.94
N ASP A 122 -7.57 -13.41 -21.92
CA ASP A 122 -8.02 -13.73 -20.56
C ASP A 122 -8.72 -12.51 -19.92
N PRO A 123 -10.05 -12.49 -19.69
CA PRO A 123 -10.80 -11.27 -19.37
C PRO A 123 -10.49 -10.64 -17.99
N ILE A 124 -9.47 -11.12 -17.29
CA ILE A 124 -9.03 -10.65 -15.97
C ILE A 124 -8.54 -9.20 -16.01
N TYR A 125 -7.98 -8.75 -17.15
CA TYR A 125 -7.52 -7.37 -17.31
C TYR A 125 -8.70 -6.37 -17.23
N VAL A 126 -9.88 -6.76 -17.69
CA VAL A 126 -11.08 -5.91 -17.63
C VAL A 126 -11.52 -5.70 -16.19
N VAL A 127 -11.47 -6.77 -15.37
CA VAL A 127 -11.79 -6.70 -13.94
C VAL A 127 -10.84 -5.74 -13.22
N ILE A 128 -9.54 -5.81 -13.53
CA ILE A 128 -8.54 -4.91 -12.94
C ILE A 128 -8.82 -3.46 -13.34
N ILE A 129 -9.06 -3.18 -14.62
CA ILE A 129 -9.34 -1.83 -15.10
C ILE A 129 -10.61 -1.27 -14.46
N VAL A 130 -11.70 -2.02 -14.45
CA VAL A 130 -12.96 -1.59 -13.86
C VAL A 130 -12.83 -1.37 -12.36
N ALA A 131 -12.14 -2.26 -11.65
CA ALA A 131 -11.91 -2.10 -10.22
C ALA A 131 -11.05 -0.86 -9.92
N VAL A 132 -9.93 -0.68 -10.62
CA VAL A 132 -8.99 0.42 -10.37
C VAL A 132 -9.57 1.78 -10.77
N PHE A 133 -10.08 1.92 -11.99
CA PHE A 133 -10.64 3.18 -12.46
C PHE A 133 -12.01 3.47 -11.87
N GLY A 134 -12.84 2.44 -11.66
CA GLY A 134 -14.15 2.59 -11.04
C GLY A 134 -14.05 3.03 -9.59
N THR A 135 -13.15 2.43 -8.80
CA THR A 135 -12.90 2.91 -7.43
C THR A 135 -12.32 4.31 -7.40
N MET A 136 -11.38 4.66 -8.29
CA MET A 136 -10.87 6.03 -8.37
C MET A 136 -11.96 7.05 -8.70
N PHE A 137 -12.82 6.75 -9.67
CA PHE A 137 -13.91 7.66 -10.06
C PHE A 137 -14.93 7.84 -8.93
N ILE A 138 -15.35 6.73 -8.29
CA ILE A 138 -16.29 6.80 -7.17
C ILE A 138 -15.66 7.52 -5.98
N SER A 139 -14.38 7.26 -5.69
CA SER A 139 -13.65 7.97 -4.62
C SER A 139 -13.60 9.48 -4.88
N LYS A 140 -13.31 9.90 -6.11
CA LYS A 140 -13.31 11.31 -6.51
C LYS A 140 -14.70 11.93 -6.38
N TRP A 141 -15.74 11.23 -6.83
CA TRP A 141 -17.12 11.70 -6.73
C TRP A 141 -17.60 11.83 -5.27
N MET A 142 -17.21 10.88 -4.41
CA MET A 142 -17.49 10.93 -2.98
C MET A 142 -16.75 12.07 -2.27
N TRP A 143 -15.54 12.39 -2.72
CA TRP A 143 -14.76 13.55 -2.26
C TRP A 143 -15.44 14.87 -2.62
N GLU A 144 -15.88 15.04 -3.87
CA GLU A 144 -16.60 16.23 -4.35
C GLU A 144 -17.92 16.47 -3.60
N ARG A 145 -18.54 15.41 -3.07
CA ARG A 145 -19.76 15.48 -2.25
C ARG A 145 -19.49 15.64 -0.74
N GLY A 146 -18.23 15.80 -0.32
CA GLY A 146 -17.84 15.98 1.07
C GLY A 146 -18.12 14.77 1.97
N MET A 147 -18.35 13.58 1.40
CA MET A 147 -18.67 12.36 2.17
C MET A 147 -17.43 11.69 2.77
N ILE A 148 -16.25 12.10 2.31
CA ILE A 148 -14.92 11.68 2.75
C ILE A 148 -14.17 12.96 3.12
N ARG A 149 -13.65 13.04 4.35
CA ARG A 149 -12.72 14.10 4.77
C ARG A 149 -11.37 13.45 4.96
N THR A 150 -10.29 14.09 4.52
CA THR A 150 -8.94 13.72 4.94
C THR A 150 -8.87 13.88 6.46
N THR A 151 -8.35 12.88 7.15
CA THR A 151 -8.13 12.92 8.61
C THR A 151 -6.94 13.82 8.95
N ASP A 152 -6.95 15.07 8.46
CA ASP A 152 -6.01 16.12 8.81
C ASP A 152 -6.81 17.33 9.31
N SER A 153 -7.37 17.20 10.51
CA SER A 153 -7.73 18.33 11.37
C SER A 153 -7.86 17.87 12.83
N SER A 154 -6.72 17.69 13.48
CA SER A 154 -6.59 17.89 14.93
C SER A 154 -5.13 18.12 15.28
#